data_AF-A0A379MQR4-F1
#
_entry.id   AF-A0A379MQR4-F1
#
_cell.length_a   1.000
_cell.length_b   1.000
_cell.length_c   1.000
_cell.angle_alpha   90.00
_cell.angle_beta   90.00
_cell.angle_gamma   90.00
#
_symmetry.space_group_name_H-M   'P 1'
#
loop_
_entity.id
_entity.type
_entity.pdbx_description
1 polymer ?
#
loop_
_entity_poly.entity_id
_entity_poly.type
_entity_poly.pdbx_seq_one_letter_code
_entity_poly.pdbx_strand_id
1 'polypeptide(L)'
;MKYLPIIKYVLLIVSAILIVVGAVTFVDGEENAAFDTMLVWSFVMIVLTIALIIIMPLFAVLQNPKSAVRSLIGLGAIIVVFLVSYALSTDTPIPLASGKVIDDPFSLKFSDTALWATYITFAGVILSILYGELYKVIKK
;
A
#
# COMPACT_ATOMS: atom_id res chain seq x y z
N MET A 1 -24.06 -7.28 -5.30
CA MET A 1 -22.89 -8.13 -5.00
C MET A 1 -22.63 -9.26 -6.00
N LYS A 2 -23.52 -9.56 -6.97
CA LYS A 2 -23.34 -10.69 -7.90
C LYS A 2 -22.16 -10.54 -8.90
N TYR A 3 -21.78 -9.30 -9.23
CA TYR A 3 -20.71 -9.00 -10.19
C TYR A 3 -19.31 -8.84 -9.58
N LEU A 4 -19.22 -8.55 -8.29
CA LEU A 4 -17.94 -8.40 -7.58
C LEU A 4 -17.03 -9.65 -7.69
N PRO A 5 -17.53 -10.88 -7.49
CA PRO A 5 -16.69 -12.07 -7.68
C PRO A 5 -16.25 -12.22 -9.14
N ILE A 6 -17.12 -11.92 -10.11
CA ILE A 6 -16.79 -12.01 -11.54
C ILE A 6 -15.65 -11.05 -11.89
N ILE A 7 -15.77 -9.78 -11.48
CA ILE A 7 -14.73 -8.75 -11.70
C ILE A 7 -13.41 -9.18 -11.05
N LYS A 8 -13.45 -9.71 -9.82
CA LYS A 8 -12.25 -10.20 -9.12
C LYS A 8 -11.57 -11.33 -9.91
N TYR A 9 -12.33 -12.33 -10.36
CA TYR A 9 -11.75 -13.45 -11.10
C TYR A 9 -11.18 -12.99 -12.44
N VAL A 10 -11.86 -12.09 -13.15
CA VAL A 10 -11.34 -11.50 -14.38
C VAL A 10 -10.02 -10.77 -14.13
N LEU A 11 -9.94 -9.90 -13.12
CA LEU A 11 -8.69 -9.20 -12.77
C LEU A 11 -7.55 -10.18 -12.42
N LEU A 12 -7.87 -11.26 -11.69
CA LEU A 12 -6.89 -12.27 -11.32
C LEU A 12 -6.37 -13.04 -12.53
N ILE A 13 -7.27 -13.44 -13.43
CA ILE A 13 -6.91 -14.14 -14.67
C ILE A 13 -6.05 -13.25 -15.55
N VAL A 14 -6.44 -11.98 -15.75
CA VAL A 14 -5.64 -11.02 -16.53
C VAL A 14 -4.25 -10.84 -15.91
N SER A 15 -4.17 -10.72 -14.58
CA SER A 15 -2.87 -10.59 -13.89
C SER A 15 -2.01 -11.85 -14.05
N ALA A 16 -2.60 -13.04 -13.96
CA ALA A 16 -1.89 -14.30 -14.17
C ALA A 16 -1.37 -14.42 -15.61
N ILE A 17 -2.18 -14.02 -16.60
CA ILE A 17 -1.76 -13.99 -18.01
C ILE A 17 -0.59 -13.03 -18.20
N LEU A 18 -0.64 -11.83 -17.64
CA LEU A 18 0.43 -10.85 -17.76
C LEU A 18 1.73 -11.31 -17.08
N ILE A 19 1.64 -12.06 -15.99
CA ILE A 19 2.82 -12.69 -15.37
C ILE A 19 3.45 -13.72 -16.32
N VAL A 20 2.63 -14.56 -16.96
CA VAL A 20 3.12 -15.55 -17.93
C VAL A 20 3.72 -14.87 -19.16
N VAL A 21 3.07 -13.84 -19.71
CA VAL A 21 3.58 -13.06 -20.85
C VAL A 21 4.89 -12.35 -20.50
N GLY A 22 4.97 -11.72 -19.32
CA GLY A 22 6.20 -11.11 -18.81
C GLY A 22 7.33 -12.12 -18.65
N ALA A 23 7.04 -13.32 -18.15
CA ALA A 23 8.04 -14.37 -18.00
C ALA A 23 8.55 -14.90 -19.35
N VAL A 24 7.68 -15.07 -20.35
CA VAL A 24 8.08 -15.50 -21.70
C VAL A 24 8.95 -14.44 -22.39
N THR A 25 8.50 -13.19 -22.39
CA THR A 25 9.24 -12.05 -22.99
C THR A 25 10.59 -11.79 -22.33
N PHE A 26 10.69 -12.03 -21.01
CA PHE A 26 11.95 -11.99 -20.29
C PHE A 26 12.94 -13.07 -20.76
N VAL A 27 12.46 -14.29 -21.03
CA VAL A 27 13.30 -15.40 -21.54
C VAL A 27 13.74 -15.16 -22.98
N ASP A 28 12.91 -14.52 -23.80
CA ASP A 28 13.23 -14.15 -25.18
C ASP A 28 14.24 -12.99 -25.32
N GLY A 29 14.72 -12.44 -24.20
CA GLY A 29 15.72 -11.36 -24.17
C GLY A 29 15.13 -9.96 -24.34
N GLU A 30 13.81 -9.81 -24.34
CA GLU A 30 13.11 -8.53 -24.36
C GLU A 30 12.84 -8.00 -22.93
N GLU A 31 13.88 -8.02 -22.08
CA GLU A 31 13.76 -7.71 -20.65
C GLU A 31 13.05 -6.36 -20.41
N ASN A 32 13.42 -5.33 -21.18
CA ASN A 32 12.84 -3.99 -21.03
C ASN A 32 11.32 -3.97 -21.31
N ALA A 33 10.83 -4.73 -22.29
CA ALA A 33 9.42 -4.78 -22.64
C ALA A 33 8.59 -5.55 -21.59
N ALA A 34 9.15 -6.62 -21.04
CA ALA A 34 8.56 -7.37 -19.94
C ALA A 34 8.40 -6.49 -18.69
N PHE A 35 9.47 -5.78 -18.31
CA PHE A 35 9.44 -4.87 -17.17
C PHE A 35 8.45 -3.74 -17.36
N ASP A 36 8.45 -3.07 -18.51
CA ASP A 36 7.56 -1.92 -18.75
C ASP A 36 6.09 -2.34 -18.71
N THR A 37 5.74 -3.47 -19.33
CA THR A 37 4.36 -4.01 -19.31
C THR A 37 3.88 -4.34 -17.89
N MET A 38 4.73 -5.00 -17.09
CA MET A 38 4.40 -5.35 -15.71
C MET A 38 4.31 -4.10 -14.81
N LEU A 39 5.18 -3.12 -15.05
CA LEU A 39 5.21 -1.87 -14.29
C LEU A 39 3.94 -1.04 -14.57
N VAL A 40 3.57 -0.89 -15.85
CA VAL A 40 2.33 -0.20 -16.27
C VAL A 40 1.10 -0.89 -15.67
N TRP A 41 1.03 -2.22 -15.70
CA TRP A 41 -0.08 -2.95 -15.08
C TRP A 41 -0.17 -2.74 -13.57
N SER A 42 0.98 -2.69 -12.88
CA SER A 42 1.04 -2.39 -11.46
C SER A 42 0.52 -0.99 -11.15
N PHE A 43 0.86 0.01 -11.97
CA PHE A 43 0.32 1.36 -11.84
C PHE A 43 -1.20 1.40 -12.06
N VAL A 44 -1.73 0.70 -13.06
CA VAL A 44 -3.18 0.58 -13.29
C VAL A 44 -3.89 -0.02 -12.08
N MET A 45 -3.33 -1.08 -11.48
CA MET A 45 -3.88 -1.73 -10.29
C MET A 45 -3.87 -0.83 -9.06
N ILE A 46 -2.79 -0.07 -8.85
CA ILE A 46 -2.70 0.90 -7.75
C ILE A 46 -3.80 1.97 -7.90
N VAL A 47 -3.95 2.55 -9.09
CA VAL A 47 -4.98 3.57 -9.35
C VAL A 47 -6.39 3.00 -9.13
N LEU A 48 -6.65 1.79 -9.64
CA LEU A 48 -7.93 1.11 -9.45
C LEU A 48 -8.21 0.81 -7.96
N THR A 49 -7.18 0.43 -7.22
CA THR A 49 -7.28 0.16 -5.78
C THR A 49 -7.62 1.43 -5.00
N ILE A 50 -6.91 2.53 -5.27
CA ILE A 50 -7.18 3.83 -4.63
C ILE A 50 -8.62 4.28 -4.93
N ALA A 51 -9.07 4.15 -6.18
CA ALA A 51 -10.45 4.49 -6.55
C ALA A 51 -11.47 3.66 -5.75
N LEU A 52 -11.27 2.34 -5.67
CA LEU A 52 -12.18 1.46 -4.93
C LEU A 52 -12.15 1.71 -3.42
N ILE A 53 -10.99 2.02 -2.83
CA ILE A 53 -10.85 2.35 -1.41
C ILE A 53 -11.68 3.58 -1.04
N ILE A 54 -11.85 4.54 -1.95
CA ILE A 54 -12.66 5.74 -1.72
C ILE A 54 -14.14 5.46 -2.01
N ILE A 55 -14.44 4.78 -3.12
CA ILE A 55 -15.80 4.57 -3.61
C ILE A 55 -16.58 3.57 -2.72
N MET A 56 -15.94 2.49 -2.27
CA MET A 56 -16.61 1.44 -1.51
C MET A 56 -17.16 1.92 -0.16
N PRO A 57 -16.42 2.68 0.67
CA PRO A 57 -16.97 3.23 1.91
C PRO A 57 -18.13 4.20 1.65
N LEU A 58 -18.08 5.02 0.59
CA LEU A 58 -19.15 5.96 0.25
C LEU A 58 -20.47 5.22 -0.04
N PHE A 59 -20.43 4.15 -0.83
CA PHE A 59 -21.62 3.30 -1.04
C PHE A 59 -22.06 2.57 0.22
N ALA A 60 -21.11 2.13 1.06
CA ALA A 60 -21.42 1.47 2.32
C ALA A 60 -22.09 2.42 3.33
N VAL A 61 -21.76 3.71 3.34
CA VAL A 61 -22.41 4.72 4.21
C VAL A 61 -23.90 4.82 3.87
N LEU A 62 -24.26 4.79 2.59
CA LEU A 62 -25.65 4.89 2.13
C LEU A 62 -26.50 3.66 2.51
N GLN A 63 -25.89 2.47 2.57
CA GLN A 63 -26.61 1.24 2.90
C GLN A 63 -26.61 0.92 4.38
N ASN A 64 -25.47 1.12 5.06
CA ASN A 64 -25.23 0.73 6.45
C ASN A 64 -24.22 1.68 7.13
N PRO A 65 -24.67 2.84 7.61
CA PRO A 65 -23.78 3.91 8.10
C PRO A 65 -22.90 3.46 9.27
N LYS A 66 -23.41 2.60 10.17
CA LYS A 66 -22.64 2.10 11.33
C LYS A 66 -21.39 1.30 10.93
N SER A 67 -21.46 0.48 9.88
CA SER A 67 -20.33 -0.34 9.45
C SER A 67 -19.31 0.50 8.67
N ALA A 68 -19.81 1.37 7.79
CA ALA A 68 -18.98 2.21 6.95
C ALA A 68 -18.18 3.25 7.75
N VAL A 69 -18.76 3.83 8.81
CA VAL A 69 -18.03 4.75 9.70
C VAL A 69 -16.83 4.06 10.36
N ARG A 70 -16.94 2.78 10.74
CA ARG A 70 -15.80 2.04 11.31
C ARG A 70 -14.68 1.83 10.29
N SER A 71 -15.01 1.51 9.04
CA SER A 71 -13.98 1.38 8.00
C SER A 71 -13.36 2.73 7.64
N LEU A 72 -14.15 3.81 7.66
CA LEU A 72 -13.67 5.17 7.43
C LEU A 72 -12.71 5.64 8.54
N ILE A 73 -13.00 5.30 9.79
CA ILE A 73 -12.10 5.57 10.92
C ILE A 73 -10.77 4.83 10.74
N GLY A 74 -10.81 3.55 10.33
CA GLY A 74 -9.60 2.79 10.03
C GLY A 74 -8.77 3.40 8.90
N LEU A 75 -9.43 3.82 7.81
CA LEU A 75 -8.76 4.50 6.69
C LEU A 75 -8.18 5.86 7.12
N GLY A 76 -8.92 6.63 7.91
CA GLY A 76 -8.46 7.90 8.46
C GLY A 76 -7.23 7.74 9.35
N ALA A 77 -7.19 6.70 10.19
CA ALA A 77 -6.03 6.39 11.01
C ALA A 77 -4.78 6.11 10.16
N ILE A 78 -4.92 5.35 9.06
CA ILE A 78 -3.82 5.11 8.11
C ILE A 78 -3.32 6.44 7.52
N ILE A 79 -4.23 7.30 7.06
CA ILE A 79 -3.87 8.62 6.49
C ILE A 79 -3.10 9.45 7.51
N VAL A 80 -3.54 9.49 8.77
CA VAL A 80 -2.85 10.22 9.84
C VAL A 80 -1.43 9.69 10.04
N VAL A 81 -1.22 8.36 10.06
CA VAL A 81 0.11 7.78 10.17
C VAL A 81 1.00 8.21 8.99
N PHE A 82 0.49 8.17 7.77
CA PHE A 82 1.25 8.61 6.58
C PHE A 82 1.59 10.11 6.64
N LEU A 83 0.67 10.97 7.09
CA LEU A 83 0.92 12.41 7.23
C LEU A 83 2.00 12.70 8.29
N VAL A 84 1.94 12.03 9.45
CA VAL A 84 2.97 12.16 10.49
C VAL A 84 4.32 11.65 9.97
N SER A 85 4.32 10.51 9.28
CA SER A 85 5.54 9.95 8.70
C SER A 85 6.16 10.86 7.65
N TYR A 86 5.33 11.50 6.82
CA TYR A 86 5.79 12.46 5.81
C TYR A 86 6.33 13.76 6.44
N ALA A 87 5.73 14.20 7.55
CA ALA A 87 6.22 15.35 8.29
C ALA A 87 7.57 15.09 8.96
N LEU A 88 7.83 13.84 9.38
CA LEU A 88 9.10 13.41 9.98
C LEU A 88 10.18 13.04 8.95
N SER A 89 9.78 12.77 7.70
CA SER A 89 10.72 12.31 6.69
C SER A 89 11.62 13.42 6.18
N THR A 90 12.81 13.04 5.71
CA THR A 90 13.83 13.95 5.20
C THR A 90 14.23 13.59 3.78
N ASP A 91 14.61 14.59 3.00
CA ASP A 91 15.10 14.49 1.62
C ASP A 91 16.63 14.66 1.53
N THR A 92 17.34 14.45 2.65
CA THR A 92 18.80 14.58 2.71
C THR A 92 19.48 13.62 1.73
N PRO A 93 20.34 14.11 0.83
CA PRO A 93 21.07 13.25 -0.10
C PRO A 93 21.92 12.21 0.62
N ILE A 94 21.92 10.99 0.10
CA ILE A 94 22.63 9.85 0.71
C ILE A 94 23.83 9.49 -0.17
N PRO A 95 25.07 9.60 0.36
CA PRO A 95 26.26 9.12 -0.34
C PRO A 95 26.34 7.59 -0.24
N LEU A 96 26.47 6.90 -1.38
CA LEU A 96 26.68 5.45 -1.44
C LEU A 96 28.16 5.12 -1.32
N ALA A 97 28.45 3.89 -0.86
CA ALA A 97 29.80 3.34 -0.80
C ALA A 97 30.52 3.28 -2.17
N SER A 98 29.78 3.35 -3.28
CA SER A 98 30.31 3.43 -4.65
C SER A 98 30.74 4.84 -5.09
N GLY A 99 30.58 5.85 -4.23
CA GLY A 99 30.86 7.26 -4.54
C GLY A 99 29.73 7.97 -5.31
N LYS A 100 28.65 7.27 -5.67
CA LYS A 100 27.44 7.89 -6.22
C LYS A 100 26.59 8.49 -5.10
N VAL A 101 26.01 9.68 -5.33
CA VAL A 101 25.05 10.28 -4.40
C VAL A 101 23.65 10.07 -4.97
N ILE A 102 22.72 9.58 -4.15
CA ILE A 102 21.29 9.65 -4.46
C ILE A 102 20.83 11.01 -3.96
N ASP A 103 20.42 11.87 -4.87
CA ASP A 103 20.04 13.26 -4.63
C ASP A 103 18.62 13.59 -5.10
N ASP A 104 17.87 12.62 -5.66
CA ASP A 104 16.48 12.83 -6.04
C ASP A 104 15.60 13.05 -4.79
N PRO A 105 15.15 14.30 -4.54
CA PRO A 105 14.47 14.63 -3.29
C PRO A 105 13.14 13.88 -3.14
N PHE A 106 12.47 13.58 -4.25
CA PHE A 106 11.21 12.85 -4.24
C PHE A 106 11.41 11.41 -3.77
N SER A 107 12.34 10.67 -4.39
CA SER A 107 12.62 9.28 -4.00
C SER A 107 13.14 9.18 -2.56
N LEU A 108 14.00 10.11 -2.14
CA LEU A 108 14.54 10.18 -0.78
C LEU A 108 13.44 10.37 0.26
N LYS A 109 12.63 11.43 0.08
CA LYS A 109 11.51 11.74 0.99
C LYS A 109 10.49 10.62 1.02
N PHE A 110 10.16 10.02 -0.13
CA PHE A 110 9.18 8.93 -0.21
C PHE A 110 9.66 7.68 0.51
N SER A 111 10.91 7.25 0.28
CA SER A 111 11.50 6.09 0.94
C SER A 111 11.58 6.30 2.45
N ASP A 112 12.02 7.49 2.90
CA ASP A 112 12.13 7.80 4.32
C ASP A 112 10.75 7.90 4.99
N THR A 113 9.74 8.43 4.29
CA THR A 113 8.33 8.40 4.74
C THR A 113 7.84 6.96 4.94
N ALA A 114 8.17 6.05 4.03
CA ALA A 114 7.77 4.65 4.13
C ALA A 114 8.44 3.95 5.33
N LEU A 115 9.71 4.27 5.61
CA LEU A 115 10.41 3.79 6.80
C LEU A 115 9.74 4.28 8.09
N TRP A 116 9.49 5.59 8.20
CA TRP A 116 8.79 6.16 9.35
C TRP A 116 7.40 5.56 9.56
N ALA A 117 6.63 5.40 8.47
CA ALA A 117 5.30 4.78 8.54
C ALA A 117 5.37 3.36 9.07
N THR A 118 6.37 2.59 8.65
CA THR A 118 6.60 1.23 9.13
C THR A 118 6.98 1.23 10.60
N TYR A 119 7.90 2.08 11.04
CA TYR A 119 8.34 2.16 12.44
C TYR A 119 7.21 2.58 13.38
N ILE A 120 6.44 3.61 13.04
CA ILE A 120 5.30 4.08 13.84
C ILE A 120 4.24 2.99 13.95
N THR A 121 3.90 2.35 12.83
CA THR A 121 2.89 1.28 12.81
C THR A 121 3.37 0.07 13.61
N PHE A 122 4.63 -0.32 13.46
CA PHE A 122 5.22 -1.45 14.17
C PHE A 122 5.24 -1.22 15.68
N ALA A 123 5.68 -0.05 16.12
CA ALA A 123 5.61 0.35 17.53
C ALA A 123 4.15 0.36 18.04
N GLY A 124 3.22 0.90 17.25
CA GLY A 124 1.79 0.89 17.57
C GLY A 124 1.21 -0.52 17.75
N VAL A 125 1.61 -1.46 16.89
CA VAL A 125 1.20 -2.88 16.99
C VAL A 125 1.74 -3.50 18.29
N ILE A 126 3.02 -3.32 18.60
CA ILE A 126 3.61 -3.85 19.85
C ILE A 126 2.87 -3.29 21.06
N LEU A 127 2.67 -1.98 21.13
CA LEU A 127 1.95 -1.34 22.24
C LEU A 127 0.50 -1.84 22.36
N SER A 128 -0.19 -2.03 21.23
CA SER A 128 -1.55 -2.54 21.22
C SER A 128 -1.64 -3.98 21.75
N ILE A 129 -0.64 -4.82 21.45
CA ILE A 129 -0.59 -6.20 21.95
C ILE A 129 -0.36 -6.19 23.46
N LEU A 130 0.65 -5.45 23.94
CA LEU A 130 0.98 -5.34 25.36
C LEU A 130 -0.21 -4.80 26.17
N TYR A 131 -0.88 -3.75 25.68
CA TYR A 131 -2.08 -3.23 26.31
C TYR A 131 -3.20 -4.28 26.39
N GLY A 132 -3.39 -5.04 25.30
CA GLY A 132 -4.37 -6.12 25.26
C GLY A 132 -4.10 -7.22 26.29
N GLU A 133 -2.84 -7.55 26.54
CA GLU A 133 -2.43 -8.50 27.58
C GLU A 133 -2.64 -7.94 28.99
N LEU A 134 -2.17 -6.71 29.25
CA LEU A 134 -2.34 -6.04 30.54
C LEU A 134 -3.81 -5.89 30.93
N TYR A 135 -4.66 -5.46 29.98
CA TYR A 135 -6.10 -5.31 30.23
C TYR A 135 -6.78 -6.63 30.60
N LYS A 136 -6.38 -7.74 29.96
CA LYS A 136 -6.90 -9.08 30.30
C LYS A 136 -6.49 -9.52 31.70
N VAL A 137 -5.27 -9.18 32.13
CA VAL A 137 -4.78 -9.51 33.47
C VAL A 137 -5.51 -8.68 34.54
N ILE A 138 -5.73 -7.38 34.30
CA ILE A 138 -6.36 -6.48 35.26
C ILE A 138 -7.87 -6.73 35.40
N LYS A 139 -8.54 -7.18 34.33
CA LYS A 139 -9.99 -7.45 34.35
C LYS A 139 -10.33 -8.89 34.80
N LYS A 140 -9.31 -9.70 35.10
CA LYS A 140 -9.49 -11.03 35.70
C LYS A 140 -9.54 -10.90 37.21
#